data_AF-A0A9D1KKL8-F1
#
_entry.id   AF-A0A9D1KKL8-F1
#
_cell.length_a   1.000
_cell.length_b   1.000
_cell.length_c   1.000
_cell.angle_alpha   90.00
_cell.angle_beta   90.00
_cell.angle_gamma   90.00
#
_symmetry.space_group_name_H-M   'P 1'
#
loop_
_entity.id
_entity.type
_entity.pdbx_description
1 polymer ?
#
loop_
_entity_poly.entity_id
_entity_poly.type
_entity_poly.pdbx_seq_one_letter_code
_entity_poly.pdbx_strand_id
1 'polypeptide(L)'
;MTRVITWGADLRRSIWCAVGLAVGITLLLLLASTGLMHHETTRDPILADPMWAGILIGVGSTGWAYLQISTTRRDTGFRHDRLPSLLAVAVVASTAIHLALMCTWPLIIGDRAAPDSVIATLLSDPRSFGLVASFILALQCFATCTVLGLVRLRIPVVLVAVLGLLVLLGVGAWQGVSILENPASTRPLAVWAGLAVVGYGAMVLTAARLGPGATSTSKT
;
A
#
# COMPACT_ATOMS: atom_id res chain seq x y z
N MET A 1 10.34 32.22 -7.97
CA MET A 1 9.56 31.50 -9.01
C MET A 1 8.85 30.32 -8.38
N THR A 2 7.53 30.39 -8.19
CA THR A 2 6.72 29.26 -7.72
C THR A 2 6.51 28.29 -8.89
N ARG A 3 7.13 27.11 -8.81
CA ARG A 3 6.98 26.06 -9.83
C ARG A 3 5.49 25.66 -9.89
N VAL A 4 4.83 25.88 -11.02
CA VAL A 4 3.45 25.42 -11.21
C VAL A 4 3.46 23.89 -11.15
N ILE A 5 2.83 23.31 -10.13
CA ILE A 5 2.82 21.86 -9.94
C ILE A 5 1.83 21.26 -10.95
N THR A 6 2.35 20.48 -11.89
CA THR A 6 1.55 19.84 -12.94
C THR A 6 1.06 18.46 -12.52
N TRP A 7 -0.02 18.00 -13.14
CA TRP A 7 -0.59 16.66 -12.90
C TRP A 7 0.43 15.54 -13.14
N GLY A 8 1.23 15.65 -14.20
CA GLY A 8 2.31 14.71 -14.49
C GLY A 8 3.43 14.74 -13.44
N ALA A 9 3.73 15.90 -12.85
CA ALA A 9 4.72 15.99 -11.78
C ALA A 9 4.24 15.31 -10.49
N ASP A 10 2.95 15.46 -10.15
CA ASP A 10 2.34 14.76 -9.01
C ASP A 10 2.31 13.25 -9.24
N LEU A 11 1.89 12.79 -10.43
CA LEU A 11 1.86 11.36 -10.77
C LEU A 11 3.26 10.76 -10.68
N ARG A 12 4.26 11.44 -11.27
CA ARG A 12 5.65 10.99 -11.22
C ARG A 12 6.17 10.90 -9.79
N ARG A 13 5.79 11.85 -8.91
CA ARG A 13 6.13 11.78 -7.48
C ARG A 13 5.51 10.54 -6.83
N SER A 14 4.21 10.30 -7.03
CA SER A 14 3.54 9.11 -6.49
C SER A 14 4.15 7.79 -6.99
N ILE A 15 4.58 7.76 -8.25
CA ILE A 15 5.33 6.63 -8.83
C ILE A 15 6.68 6.46 -8.13
N TRP A 16 7.46 7.53 -7.93
CA TRP A 16 8.74 7.43 -7.21
C TRP A 16 8.57 7.00 -5.75
N CYS A 17 7.50 7.43 -5.08
CA CYS A 17 7.16 6.92 -3.75
C CYS A 17 6.88 5.41 -3.80
N ALA A 18 6.15 4.93 -4.81
CA ALA A 18 5.90 3.49 -4.98
C ALA A 18 7.18 2.71 -5.26
N VAL A 19 8.03 3.21 -6.17
CA VAL A 19 9.33 2.59 -6.49
C VAL A 19 10.22 2.53 -5.26
N GLY A 20 10.40 3.65 -4.56
CA GLY A 20 11.25 3.72 -3.38
C GLY A 20 10.79 2.77 -2.27
N LEU A 21 9.47 2.69 -2.06
CA LEU A 21 8.91 1.77 -1.07
C LEU A 21 9.05 0.31 -1.48
N ALA A 22 8.69 -0.02 -2.72
CA ALA A 22 8.78 -1.39 -3.25
C ALA A 22 10.23 -1.91 -3.28
N VAL A 23 11.19 -1.05 -3.64
CA VAL A 23 12.62 -1.35 -3.55
C VAL A 23 13.03 -1.52 -2.09
N GLY A 24 12.64 -0.60 -1.20
CA GLY A 24 12.95 -0.67 0.22
C GLY A 24 12.48 -1.98 0.87
N ILE A 25 11.23 -2.38 0.66
CA ILE A 25 10.70 -3.64 1.21
C ILE A 25 11.40 -4.87 0.61
N THR A 26 11.74 -4.84 -0.67
CA THR A 26 12.44 -5.95 -1.33
C THR A 26 13.89 -6.06 -0.82
N LEU A 27 14.55 -4.93 -0.57
CA LEU A 27 15.88 -4.90 0.05
C LEU A 27 15.84 -5.38 1.50
N LEU A 28 14.80 -5.07 2.27
CA LEU A 28 14.62 -5.61 3.63
C LEU A 28 14.43 -7.13 3.62
N LEU A 29 13.66 -7.66 2.67
CA LEU A 29 13.52 -9.10 2.47
C LEU A 29 14.85 -9.74 2.06
N LEU A 30 15.59 -9.11 1.15
CA LEU A 30 16.91 -9.55 0.72
C LEU A 30 17.90 -9.54 1.89
N LEU A 31 17.90 -8.48 2.72
CA LEU A 31 18.78 -8.37 3.88
C LEU A 31 18.47 -9.47 4.91
N ALA A 32 17.19 -9.77 5.16
CA ALA A 32 16.79 -10.92 5.96
C ALA A 32 17.29 -12.25 5.37
N SER A 33 17.36 -12.38 4.04
CA SER A 33 17.85 -13.61 3.39
C SER A 33 19.36 -13.86 3.63
N THR A 34 20.14 -12.79 3.86
CA THR A 34 21.59 -12.85 4.13
C THR A 34 21.93 -13.18 5.59
N GLY A 35 20.94 -13.21 6.49
CA GLY A 35 21.18 -13.40 7.93
C GLY A 35 21.83 -12.21 8.63
N LEU A 36 21.84 -11.02 8.01
CA LEU A 36 22.38 -9.81 8.63
C LEU A 36 21.40 -9.12 9.60
N MET A 37 20.09 -9.37 9.43
CA MET A 37 19.05 -8.88 10.34
C MET A 37 18.88 -9.84 11.52
N HIS A 38 18.91 -9.32 12.73
CA HIS A 38 18.76 -10.10 13.95
C HIS A 38 17.73 -9.48 14.89
N HIS A 39 17.05 -10.31 15.67
CA HIS A 39 16.27 -9.87 16.81
C HIS A 39 17.21 -9.22 17.85
N GLU A 40 16.89 -8.02 18.31
CA GLU A 40 17.73 -7.30 19.28
C GLU A 40 17.90 -8.08 20.58
N THR A 41 16.81 -8.68 21.09
CA THR A 41 16.79 -9.37 22.38
C THR A 41 17.41 -10.77 22.34
N THR A 42 17.07 -11.58 21.33
CA THR A 42 17.53 -12.98 21.27
C THR A 42 18.77 -13.17 20.40
N ARG A 43 19.13 -12.19 19.57
CA ARG A 43 20.16 -12.27 18.52
C ARG A 43 19.93 -13.38 17.50
N ASP A 44 18.72 -13.91 17.40
CA ASP A 44 18.37 -14.86 16.35
C ASP A 44 18.21 -14.12 15.01
N PRO A 45 18.63 -14.71 13.88
CA PRO A 45 18.47 -14.09 12.58
C PRO A 45 17.00 -14.01 12.19
N ILE A 46 16.59 -12.86 11.65
CA ILE A 46 15.27 -12.69 11.03
C ILE A 46 15.32 -13.42 9.69
N LEU A 47 14.49 -14.45 9.54
CA LEU A 47 14.44 -15.26 8.33
C LEU A 47 13.66 -14.54 7.24
N ALA A 48 14.16 -14.60 6.00
CA ALA A 48 13.38 -14.27 4.82
C ALA A 48 12.37 -15.38 4.52
N ASP A 49 11.30 -15.44 5.30
CA ASP A 49 10.22 -16.42 5.20
C ASP A 49 8.91 -15.74 4.73
N PRO A 50 7.85 -16.53 4.42
CA PRO A 50 6.56 -15.98 4.00
C PRO A 50 5.93 -15.06 5.05
N MET A 51 6.19 -15.27 6.34
CA MET A 51 5.70 -14.42 7.42
C MET A 51 6.30 -13.01 7.30
N TRP A 52 7.62 -12.89 7.22
CA TRP A 52 8.31 -11.60 7.09
C TRP A 52 7.89 -10.89 5.81
N ALA A 53 7.80 -11.61 4.69
CA ALA A 53 7.28 -11.11 3.43
C ALA A 53 5.84 -10.56 3.58
N GLY A 54 4.99 -11.30 4.29
CA GLY A 54 3.60 -10.94 4.58
C GLY A 54 3.47 -9.62 5.35
N ILE A 55 4.28 -9.46 6.40
CA ILE A 55 4.36 -8.24 7.18
C ILE A 55 4.82 -7.07 6.30
N LEU A 56 5.90 -7.26 5.53
CA LEU A 56 6.45 -6.24 4.66
C LEU A 56 5.45 -5.75 3.61
N ILE A 57 4.70 -6.65 2.97
CA ILE A 57 3.71 -6.23 1.97
C ILE A 57 2.50 -5.56 2.60
N GLY A 58 2.03 -6.02 3.76
CA GLY A 58 0.91 -5.41 4.48
C GLY A 58 1.23 -3.98 4.94
N VAL A 59 2.38 -3.81 5.60
CA VAL A 59 2.87 -2.50 6.06
C VAL A 59 3.26 -1.62 4.88
N GLY A 60 3.99 -2.15 3.90
CA GLY A 60 4.43 -1.43 2.71
C GLY A 60 3.26 -0.91 1.88
N SER A 61 2.24 -1.72 1.62
CA SER A 61 1.05 -1.27 0.88
C SER A 61 0.35 -0.11 1.58
N THR A 62 0.31 -0.13 2.91
CA THR A 62 -0.25 0.97 3.70
C THR A 62 0.64 2.22 3.67
N GLY A 63 1.97 2.03 3.68
CA GLY A 63 2.98 3.10 3.69
C GLY A 63 2.97 4.00 2.46
N TRP A 64 2.56 3.51 1.29
CA TRP A 64 2.54 4.31 0.05
C TRP A 64 1.68 5.58 0.17
N ALA A 65 0.54 5.51 0.87
CA ALA A 65 -0.31 6.67 1.10
C ALA A 65 0.39 7.77 1.93
N TYR A 66 1.23 7.37 2.90
CA TYR A 66 1.96 8.29 3.78
C TYR A 66 3.09 9.01 3.07
N LEU A 67 3.83 8.31 2.21
CA LEU A 67 4.94 8.89 1.46
C LEU A 67 4.51 10.03 0.52
N GLN A 68 3.21 10.12 0.22
CA GLN A 68 2.65 11.20 -0.59
C GLN A 68 2.42 12.49 0.21
N ILE A 69 2.38 12.44 1.54
CA ILE A 69 2.25 13.62 2.40
C ILE A 69 3.50 14.50 2.22
N SER A 70 3.30 15.82 2.17
CA SER A 70 4.38 16.80 2.09
C SER A 70 4.08 17.98 3.00
N THR A 71 4.96 18.23 3.98
CA THR A 71 4.83 19.39 4.89
C THR A 71 5.26 20.70 4.25
N THR A 72 5.96 20.64 3.12
CA THR A 72 6.48 21.83 2.40
C THR A 72 5.51 22.37 1.36
N ARG A 73 4.48 21.60 0.98
CA ARG A 73 3.45 22.04 0.02
C ARG A 73 2.22 22.55 0.74
N ARG A 74 1.63 23.63 0.21
CA ARG A 74 0.37 24.20 0.71
C ARG A 74 -0.81 23.22 0.63
N ASP A 75 -0.76 22.28 -0.31
CA ASP A 75 -1.76 21.25 -0.49
C ASP A 75 -1.42 19.95 0.24
N THR A 76 -0.46 19.98 1.17
CA THR A 76 -0.04 18.85 2.01
C THR A 76 0.43 17.61 1.22
N GLY A 77 0.75 17.78 -0.07
CA GLY A 77 1.16 16.70 -0.96
C GLY A 77 0.05 16.10 -1.82
N PHE A 78 -1.22 16.40 -1.53
CA PHE A 78 -2.37 16.01 -2.35
C PHE A 78 -2.97 17.23 -3.04
N ARG A 79 -2.93 17.25 -4.38
CA ARG A 79 -3.51 18.33 -5.17
C ARG A 79 -5.00 18.51 -4.91
N HIS A 80 -5.51 19.72 -5.10
CA HIS A 80 -6.93 20.02 -4.92
C HIS A 80 -7.72 19.65 -6.19
N ASP A 81 -7.33 20.16 -7.34
CA ASP A 81 -7.99 19.88 -8.61
C ASP A 81 -7.65 18.49 -9.15
N ARG A 82 -8.60 17.79 -9.78
CA ARG A 82 -8.37 16.50 -10.49
C ARG A 82 -7.74 15.40 -9.63
N LEU A 83 -7.77 15.52 -8.31
CA LEU A 83 -7.26 14.52 -7.37
C LEU A 83 -7.83 13.11 -7.62
N PRO A 84 -9.14 12.92 -7.90
CA PRO A 84 -9.69 11.58 -8.14
C PRO A 84 -9.01 10.87 -9.31
N SER A 85 -8.86 11.57 -10.44
CA SER A 85 -8.19 11.02 -11.62
C SER A 85 -6.70 10.72 -11.39
N LEU A 86 -6.03 11.56 -10.57
CA LEU A 86 -4.63 11.33 -10.22
C LEU A 86 -4.50 10.05 -9.39
N LEU A 87 -5.28 9.92 -8.32
CA LEU A 87 -5.20 8.77 -7.41
C LEU A 87 -5.64 7.47 -8.07
N ALA A 88 -6.67 7.52 -8.91
CA ALA A 88 -7.12 6.39 -9.74
C ALA A 88 -5.96 5.77 -10.55
N VAL A 89 -5.18 6.61 -11.24
CA VAL A 89 -4.03 6.16 -12.03
C VAL A 89 -2.85 5.79 -11.12
N ALA A 90 -2.56 6.62 -10.11
CA ALA A 90 -1.40 6.44 -9.26
C ALA A 90 -1.46 5.16 -8.43
N VAL A 91 -2.63 4.77 -7.91
CA VAL A 91 -2.79 3.54 -7.12
C VAL A 91 -2.62 2.31 -7.99
N VAL A 92 -3.17 2.30 -9.20
CA VAL A 92 -3.02 1.17 -10.14
C VAL A 92 -1.56 1.01 -10.55
N ALA A 93 -0.89 2.12 -10.88
CA ALA A 93 0.54 2.11 -11.19
C ALA A 93 1.38 1.65 -9.98
N SER A 94 1.05 2.11 -8.77
CA SER A 94 1.73 1.70 -7.54
C SER A 94 1.57 0.21 -7.27
N THR A 95 0.36 -0.33 -7.37
CA THR A 95 0.09 -1.78 -7.25
C THR A 95 0.92 -2.57 -8.26
N ALA A 96 0.93 -2.15 -9.53
CA ALA A 96 1.70 -2.82 -10.57
C ALA A 96 3.22 -2.82 -10.27
N ILE A 97 3.76 -1.72 -9.75
CA ILE A 97 5.18 -1.61 -9.36
C ILE A 97 5.51 -2.54 -8.19
N HIS A 98 4.67 -2.56 -7.14
CA HIS A 98 4.87 -3.45 -6.00
C HIS A 98 4.82 -4.91 -6.45
N LEU A 99 3.83 -5.26 -7.27
CA LEU A 99 3.65 -6.62 -7.78
C LEU A 99 4.83 -7.06 -8.66
N ALA A 100 5.32 -6.19 -9.55
CA ALA A 100 6.47 -6.47 -10.40
C ALA A 100 7.74 -6.78 -9.60
N LEU A 101 7.95 -6.09 -8.48
CA LEU A 101 9.08 -6.36 -7.57
C LEU A 101 8.82 -7.61 -6.71
N MET A 102 7.58 -7.83 -6.28
CA MET A 102 7.23 -9.07 -5.58
C MET A 102 7.44 -10.33 -6.42
N CYS A 103 7.37 -10.23 -7.76
CA CYS A 103 7.74 -11.34 -8.64
C CYS A 103 9.18 -11.85 -8.42
N THR A 104 10.08 -11.07 -7.81
CA THR A 104 11.44 -11.54 -7.46
C THR A 104 11.51 -12.20 -6.09
N TRP A 105 10.49 -12.05 -5.24
CA TRP A 105 10.48 -12.58 -3.87
C TRP A 105 10.55 -14.11 -3.76
N PRO A 106 9.94 -14.92 -4.65
CA PRO A 106 10.10 -16.37 -4.62
C PRO A 106 11.58 -16.77 -4.71
N LEU A 107 12.41 -16.02 -5.46
CA LEU A 107 13.85 -16.26 -5.58
C LEU A 107 14.63 -15.91 -4.31
N ILE A 108 14.17 -14.90 -3.56
CA ILE A 108 14.82 -14.45 -2.32
C ILE A 108 14.50 -15.42 -1.16
N ILE A 109 13.27 -15.90 -1.12
CA ILE A 109 12.78 -16.79 -0.05
C ILE A 109 13.23 -18.23 -0.30
N GLY A 110 13.19 -18.68 -1.56
CA GLY A 110 13.60 -20.02 -1.97
C GLY A 110 12.83 -21.11 -1.23
N ASP A 111 13.55 -22.14 -0.79
CA ASP A 111 12.97 -23.35 -0.17
C ASP A 111 12.35 -23.13 1.22
N ARG A 112 12.36 -21.89 1.73
CA ARG A 112 11.74 -21.53 3.01
C ARG A 112 10.23 -21.34 2.91
N ALA A 113 9.69 -21.24 1.69
CA ALA A 113 8.27 -21.20 1.43
C ALA A 113 7.70 -22.61 1.18
N ALA A 114 6.47 -22.86 1.64
CA ALA A 114 5.76 -24.06 1.24
C ALA A 114 5.54 -24.06 -0.30
N PRO A 115 5.76 -25.16 -1.02
CA PRO A 115 5.74 -25.18 -2.50
C PRO A 115 4.42 -24.73 -3.12
N ASP A 116 3.30 -24.92 -2.43
CA ASP A 116 1.94 -24.59 -2.83
C ASP A 116 1.45 -23.22 -2.31
N SER A 117 2.27 -22.54 -1.52
CA SER A 117 1.94 -21.22 -0.97
C SER A 117 1.79 -20.16 -2.06
N VAL A 118 1.02 -19.11 -1.79
CA VAL A 118 0.84 -17.97 -2.70
C VAL A 118 2.17 -17.35 -3.10
N ILE A 119 3.14 -17.28 -2.17
CA ILE A 119 4.43 -16.66 -2.46
C ILE A 119 5.27 -17.53 -3.40
N ALA A 120 5.28 -18.85 -3.23
CA ALA A 120 6.01 -19.75 -4.13
C ALA A 120 5.38 -19.80 -5.54
N THR A 121 4.05 -19.71 -5.60
CA THR A 121 3.27 -19.85 -6.84
C THR A 121 2.97 -18.52 -7.54
N LEU A 122 3.53 -17.40 -7.08
CA LEU A 122 3.17 -16.04 -7.52
C LEU A 122 3.29 -15.84 -9.04
N LEU A 123 4.26 -16.48 -9.68
CA LEU A 123 4.50 -16.39 -11.13
C LEU A 123 3.80 -17.49 -11.95
N SER A 124 3.44 -18.60 -11.32
CA SER A 124 2.91 -19.79 -12.00
C SER A 124 1.39 -19.93 -11.87
N ASP A 125 0.79 -19.40 -10.81
CA ASP A 125 -0.66 -19.45 -10.57
C ASP A 125 -1.28 -18.04 -10.69
N PRO A 126 -2.18 -17.80 -11.67
CA PRO A 126 -2.87 -16.52 -11.81
C PRO A 126 -3.74 -16.16 -10.59
N ARG A 127 -4.16 -17.14 -9.77
CA ARG A 127 -4.92 -16.87 -8.54
C ARG A 127 -4.05 -16.25 -7.48
N SER A 128 -2.83 -16.75 -7.28
CA SER A 128 -1.83 -16.16 -6.38
C SER A 128 -1.54 -14.72 -6.78
N PHE A 129 -1.27 -14.50 -8.07
CA PHE A 129 -1.03 -13.17 -8.63
C PHE A 129 -2.22 -12.22 -8.41
N GLY A 130 -3.43 -12.65 -8.77
CA GLY A 130 -4.65 -11.86 -8.62
C GLY A 130 -4.99 -11.55 -7.16
N LEU A 131 -4.73 -12.48 -6.24
CA LEU A 131 -4.97 -12.32 -4.81
C LEU A 131 -4.04 -11.26 -4.23
N VAL A 132 -2.74 -11.35 -4.50
CA VAL A 132 -1.74 -10.38 -4.04
C VAL A 132 -2.01 -9.00 -4.65
N ALA A 133 -2.31 -8.92 -5.96
CA ALA A 133 -2.66 -7.67 -6.61
C ALA A 133 -3.88 -6.99 -5.97
N SER A 134 -4.94 -7.76 -5.71
CA SER A 134 -6.17 -7.27 -5.08
C SER A 134 -5.92 -6.82 -3.64
N PHE A 135 -5.14 -7.57 -2.88
CA PHE A 135 -4.75 -7.24 -1.52
C PHE A 135 -4.00 -5.91 -1.43
N ILE A 136 -2.95 -5.73 -2.24
CA ILE A 136 -2.15 -4.49 -2.31
C ILE A 136 -3.04 -3.30 -2.69
N LEU A 137 -3.86 -3.46 -3.73
CA LEU A 137 -4.75 -2.41 -4.22
C LEU A 137 -5.77 -1.99 -3.14
N ALA A 138 -6.38 -2.97 -2.46
CA ALA A 138 -7.32 -2.69 -1.39
C ALA A 138 -6.65 -1.89 -0.27
N LEU A 139 -5.50 -2.35 0.24
CA LEU A 139 -4.78 -1.66 1.32
C LEU A 139 -4.35 -0.25 0.92
N GLN A 140 -3.79 -0.06 -0.27
CA GLN A 140 -3.39 1.27 -0.74
C GLN A 140 -4.59 2.22 -0.85
N CYS A 141 -5.73 1.74 -1.34
CA CYS A 141 -6.96 2.54 -1.42
C CYS A 141 -7.49 2.95 -0.05
N PHE A 142 -7.66 1.99 0.88
CA PHE A 142 -8.14 2.28 2.23
C PHE A 142 -7.15 3.16 3.02
N ALA A 143 -5.85 2.93 2.88
CA ALA A 143 -4.83 3.78 3.47
C ALA A 143 -4.90 5.21 2.91
N THR A 144 -5.13 5.37 1.62
CA THR A 144 -5.30 6.69 0.98
C THR A 144 -6.54 7.41 1.50
N CYS A 145 -7.68 6.72 1.66
CA CYS A 145 -8.87 7.30 2.29
C CYS A 145 -8.56 7.84 3.69
N THR A 146 -7.87 7.04 4.49
CA THR A 146 -7.49 7.38 5.87
C THR A 146 -6.54 8.57 5.90
N VAL A 147 -5.52 8.59 5.05
CA VAL A 147 -4.57 9.72 4.94
C VAL A 147 -5.26 10.99 4.47
N LEU A 148 -6.16 10.91 3.48
CA LEU A 148 -6.93 12.08 3.04
C LEU A 148 -7.79 12.64 4.18
N GLY A 149 -8.38 11.77 5.00
CA GLY A 149 -9.10 12.15 6.21
C GLY A 149 -8.20 12.86 7.22
N LEU A 150 -7.03 12.29 7.52
CA LEU A 150 -6.03 12.86 8.43
C LEU A 150 -5.59 14.26 8.00
N VAL A 151 -5.41 14.45 6.70
CA VAL A 151 -4.80 15.66 6.14
C VAL A 151 -5.82 16.78 5.90
N ARG A 152 -7.09 16.45 5.67
CA ARG A 152 -8.11 17.44 5.25
C ARG A 152 -9.30 17.62 6.22
N LEU A 153 -9.44 16.78 7.25
CA LEU A 153 -10.60 16.82 8.16
C LEU A 153 -10.27 17.38 9.55
N ARG A 154 -11.33 17.71 10.30
CA ARG A 154 -11.25 18.31 11.64
C ARG A 154 -10.76 17.30 12.69
N ILE A 155 -10.25 17.80 13.82
CA ILE A 155 -9.67 17.03 14.95
C ILE A 155 -10.42 15.73 15.34
N PRO A 156 -11.75 15.70 15.53
CA PRO A 156 -12.41 14.44 15.92
C PRO A 156 -12.34 13.36 14.83
N VAL A 157 -12.29 13.75 13.56
CA VAL A 157 -12.15 12.82 12.43
C VAL A 157 -10.70 12.34 12.26
N VAL A 158 -9.73 13.15 12.70
CA VAL A 158 -8.33 12.75 12.76
C VAL A 158 -8.12 11.56 13.68
N LEU A 159 -8.78 11.51 14.84
CA LEU A 159 -8.67 10.36 15.75
C LEU A 159 -9.19 9.07 15.09
N VAL A 160 -10.35 9.16 14.41
CA VAL A 160 -10.92 8.03 13.67
C VAL A 160 -10.00 7.60 12.52
N ALA A 161 -9.38 8.55 11.82
CA ALA A 161 -8.40 8.25 10.77
C ALA A 161 -7.15 7.55 11.34
N VAL A 162 -6.60 8.03 12.46
CA VAL A 162 -5.46 7.38 13.12
C VAL A 162 -5.81 5.96 13.56
N LEU A 163 -6.98 5.75 14.17
CA LEU A 163 -7.44 4.41 14.53
C LEU A 163 -7.62 3.52 13.30
N GLY A 164 -8.24 4.04 12.24
CA GLY A 164 -8.39 3.34 10.96
C GLY A 164 -7.04 2.93 10.36
N LEU A 165 -6.02 3.77 10.47
CA LEU A 165 -4.66 3.44 10.04
C LEU A 165 -4.08 2.29 10.87
N LEU A 166 -4.15 2.37 12.20
CA LEU A 166 -3.60 1.34 13.07
C LEU A 166 -4.26 -0.02 12.79
N VAL A 167 -5.58 -0.01 12.56
CA VAL A 167 -6.32 -1.20 12.12
C VAL A 167 -5.81 -1.69 10.77
N LEU A 168 -5.62 -0.82 9.78
CA LEU A 168 -5.10 -1.22 8.46
C LEU A 168 -3.68 -1.78 8.53
N LEU A 169 -2.81 -1.22 9.38
CA LEU A 169 -1.46 -1.75 9.59
C LEU A 169 -1.50 -3.13 10.24
N GLY A 170 -2.25 -3.30 11.33
CA GLY A 170 -2.35 -4.58 12.03
C GLY A 170 -3.03 -5.66 11.19
N VAL A 171 -4.19 -5.35 10.61
CA VAL A 171 -4.93 -6.26 9.71
C VAL A 171 -4.12 -6.53 8.44
N GLY A 172 -3.48 -5.51 7.87
CA GLY A 172 -2.64 -5.65 6.69
C GLY A 172 -1.46 -6.57 6.93
N ALA A 173 -0.71 -6.39 8.03
CA ALA A 173 0.39 -7.29 8.38
C ALA A 173 -0.12 -8.73 8.61
N TRP A 174 -1.17 -8.90 9.42
CA TRP A 174 -1.71 -10.23 9.72
C TRP A 174 -2.27 -10.95 8.48
N GLN A 175 -3.03 -10.25 7.65
CA GLN A 175 -3.59 -10.82 6.43
C GLN A 175 -2.51 -11.04 5.36
N GLY A 176 -1.47 -10.21 5.31
CA GLY A 176 -0.32 -10.44 4.46
C GLY A 176 0.37 -11.77 4.78
N VAL A 177 0.61 -12.05 6.06
CA VAL A 177 1.14 -13.35 6.54
C VAL A 177 0.21 -14.49 6.12
N SER A 178 -1.07 -14.38 6.49
CA SER A 178 -2.08 -15.41 6.17
C SER A 178 -2.19 -15.69 4.67
N ILE A 179 -2.14 -14.67 3.82
CA ILE A 179 -2.21 -14.85 2.36
C ILE A 179 -0.95 -15.55 1.85
N LEU A 180 0.24 -15.09 2.25
CA LEU A 180 1.49 -15.58 1.65
C LEU A 180 1.91 -16.96 2.15
N GLU A 181 1.51 -17.37 3.36
CA GLU A 181 1.78 -18.69 3.91
C GLU A 181 0.85 -19.78 3.37
N ASN A 182 -0.38 -19.42 3.01
CA ASN A 182 -1.40 -20.39 2.63
C ASN A 182 -1.46 -20.60 1.10
N PRO A 183 -2.01 -21.74 0.65
CA PRO A 183 -2.29 -21.96 -0.75
C PRO A 183 -3.33 -20.98 -1.29
N ALA A 184 -3.20 -20.63 -2.58
CA ALA A 184 -4.17 -19.78 -3.23
C ALA A 184 -5.55 -20.45 -3.28
N SER A 185 -6.55 -19.77 -2.72
CA SER A 185 -7.94 -20.24 -2.74
C SER A 185 -8.89 -19.17 -3.28
N THR A 186 -9.98 -19.62 -3.90
CA THR A 186 -10.97 -18.74 -4.55
C THR A 186 -11.64 -17.79 -3.57
N ARG A 187 -11.81 -18.19 -2.31
CA ARG A 187 -12.52 -17.40 -1.29
C ARG A 187 -11.73 -16.14 -0.88
N PRO A 188 -10.47 -16.22 -0.41
CA PRO A 188 -9.64 -15.03 -0.18
C PRO A 188 -9.52 -14.14 -1.41
N LEU A 189 -9.37 -14.73 -2.60
CA LEU A 189 -9.32 -13.96 -3.85
C LEU A 189 -10.59 -13.13 -4.06
N ALA A 190 -11.77 -13.75 -3.94
CA ALA A 190 -13.04 -13.05 -4.10
C ALA A 190 -13.24 -11.95 -3.05
N VAL A 191 -12.87 -12.22 -1.79
CA VAL A 191 -12.97 -11.24 -0.70
C VAL A 191 -12.07 -10.04 -0.98
N TRP A 192 -10.80 -10.26 -1.29
CA TRP A 192 -9.85 -9.17 -1.54
C TRP A 192 -10.12 -8.43 -2.84
N ALA A 193 -10.59 -9.11 -3.89
CA ALA A 193 -11.04 -8.46 -5.12
C ALA A 193 -12.26 -7.55 -4.85
N GLY A 194 -13.23 -8.03 -4.07
CA GLY A 194 -14.38 -7.22 -3.64
C GLY A 194 -13.95 -6.01 -2.82
N LEU A 195 -13.05 -6.20 -1.85
CA LEU A 195 -12.48 -5.11 -1.05
C LEU A 195 -11.67 -4.12 -1.90
N ALA A 196 -10.96 -4.57 -2.93
CA ALA A 196 -10.22 -3.70 -3.84
C ALA A 196 -11.17 -2.81 -4.64
N VAL A 197 -12.27 -3.35 -5.15
CA VAL A 197 -13.31 -2.57 -5.86
C VAL A 197 -13.96 -1.55 -4.92
N VAL A 198 -14.35 -1.97 -3.72
CA VAL A 198 -14.95 -1.08 -2.71
C VAL A 198 -13.97 0.00 -2.29
N GLY A 199 -12.73 -0.36 -1.98
CA GLY A 199 -11.67 0.56 -1.59
C GLY A 199 -11.36 1.57 -2.69
N TYR A 200 -11.24 1.12 -3.94
CA TYR A 200 -10.99 1.99 -5.08
C TYR A 200 -12.13 2.99 -5.28
N GLY A 201 -13.39 2.53 -5.24
CA GLY A 201 -14.56 3.40 -5.30
C GLY A 201 -14.58 4.42 -4.16
N ALA A 202 -14.35 3.97 -2.92
CA ALA A 202 -14.29 4.83 -1.74
C ALA A 202 -13.18 5.88 -1.85
N MET A 203 -12.01 5.51 -2.35
CA MET A 203 -10.87 6.43 -2.56
C MET A 203 -11.21 7.52 -3.57
N VAL A 204 -11.74 7.14 -4.73
CA VAL A 204 -12.15 8.09 -5.78
C VAL A 204 -13.24 9.04 -5.27
N LEU A 205 -14.25 8.52 -4.57
CA LEU A 205 -15.33 9.32 -3.98
C LEU A 205 -14.81 10.27 -2.91
N THR A 206 -13.95 9.79 -2.01
CA THR A 206 -13.33 10.60 -0.94
C THR A 206 -12.51 11.73 -1.54
N ALA A 207 -11.68 11.42 -2.54
CA ALA A 207 -10.89 12.41 -3.26
C ALA A 207 -11.76 13.46 -3.97
N ALA A 208 -12.92 13.06 -4.50
CA ALA A 208 -13.83 13.97 -5.18
C ALA A 208 -14.54 14.91 -4.20
N ARG A 209 -14.97 14.38 -3.05
CA ARG A 209 -15.66 15.15 -2.00
C ARG A 209 -14.74 16.13 -1.28
N LEU A 210 -13.48 15.76 -1.10
CA LEU A 210 -12.47 16.61 -0.47
C LEU A 210 -11.77 17.55 -1.47
N GLY A 211 -12.19 17.58 -2.73
CA GLY A 211 -11.75 18.54 -3.75
C GLY A 211 -12.19 19.99 -3.45
N PRO A 212 -11.84 20.98 -4.29
CA PRO A 212 -11.89 22.42 -4.00
C PRO A 212 -13.27 23.00 -3.61
N GLY A 213 -14.35 22.22 -3.69
CA GLY A 213 -15.73 22.70 -3.49
C GLY A 213 -16.25 22.71 -2.06
N ALA A 214 -15.52 22.19 -1.07
CA ALA A 214 -16.05 22.06 0.30
C ALA A 214 -15.81 23.29 1.22
N THR A 215 -15.08 24.31 0.77
CA THR A 215 -14.67 25.46 1.60
C THR A 215 -15.16 26.83 1.12
N SER A 216 -16.04 26.91 0.09
CA SER A 216 -16.54 28.19 -0.43
C SER A 216 -17.96 28.59 0.00
N THR A 217 -18.57 27.93 1.00
CA THR A 217 -19.90 28.34 1.51
C THR A 217 -19.86 28.57 3.02
N SER A 218 -19.22 29.65 3.45
CA SER A 218 -19.55 30.35 4.70
C SER A 218 -18.86 31.71 4.71
N LYS A 219 -19.45 32.66 3.97
CA LYS A 219 -19.36 34.09 4.25
C LYS A 219 -20.70 34.71 3.86
N THR A 220 -21.61 34.73 4.81
CA THR A 220 -22.65 35.75 5.00
C THR A 220 -23.02 35.71 6.47
#